data_AF-A0A812NCG3-F1
#
_entry.id   AF-A0A812NCG3-F1
#
_cell.length_a   1.000
_cell.length_b   1.000
_cell.length_c   1.000
_cell.angle_alpha   90.00
_cell.angle_beta   90.00
_cell.angle_gamma   90.00
#
_symmetry.space_group_name_H-M   'P 1'
#
loop_
_entity.id
_entity.type
_entity.pdbx_description
1 polymer ?
#
loop_
_entity_poly.entity_id
_entity_poly.type
_entity_poly.pdbx_seq_one_letter_code
_entity_poly.pdbx_strand_id
1 'polypeptide(L)'
;MDISIRAMAGELLAELTVNGKCTAGQLAEELANLVPPLPFTEYRLAVETEALQPSDRLCEHVADGAELTALVVESIAGEYFCQASSCRGITLCLEGSRRARCQTERKVGGLCFYHRAEGSWEELSTGDLTHVQITLDQAIGAMEDFVVRHELEMEKLQDGDLRVVKGEIRGGGQLDPNMLMGSPGNVFSRF
;
A
#
# COMPACT_ATOMS: atom_id res chain seq x y z
N MET A 1 -13.99 -0.46 22.04
CA MET A 1 -13.35 0.82 22.32
C MET A 1 -14.08 1.83 21.48
N ASP A 2 -14.76 2.76 22.13
CA ASP A 2 -15.51 3.81 21.47
C ASP A 2 -14.57 4.97 21.17
N ILE A 3 -14.56 5.40 19.91
CA ILE A 3 -13.67 6.45 19.40
C ILE A 3 -14.51 7.43 18.61
N SER A 4 -14.25 8.73 18.82
CA SER A 4 -14.78 9.80 17.97
C SER A 4 -13.65 10.32 17.09
N ILE A 5 -13.94 10.54 15.80
CA ILE A 5 -12.95 11.05 14.85
C ILE A 5 -13.44 12.39 14.29
N ARG A 6 -12.60 13.41 14.39
CA ARG A 6 -12.90 14.77 13.91
C ARG A 6 -11.95 15.22 12.82
N ALA A 7 -12.41 16.08 11.92
CA ALA A 7 -11.54 16.83 11.03
C ALA A 7 -10.71 17.86 11.82
N MET A 8 -9.62 18.35 11.22
CA MET A 8 -8.83 19.46 11.77
C MET A 8 -9.64 20.72 12.09
N ALA A 9 -10.77 20.95 11.39
CA ALA A 9 -11.68 22.05 11.66
C ALA A 9 -12.62 21.81 12.86
N GLY A 10 -12.55 20.65 13.50
CA GLY A 10 -13.39 20.25 14.65
C GLY A 10 -14.72 19.58 14.28
N GLU A 11 -15.02 19.44 12.99
CA GLU A 11 -16.22 18.71 12.52
C GLU A 11 -16.11 17.22 12.86
N LEU A 12 -17.18 16.64 13.41
CA LEU A 12 -17.24 15.20 13.67
C LEU A 12 -17.42 14.46 12.35
N LEU A 13 -16.49 13.57 12.03
CA LEU A 13 -16.55 12.74 10.82
C LEU A 13 -17.22 11.39 11.09
N ALA A 14 -16.89 10.76 12.23
CA ALA A 14 -17.44 9.46 12.60
C ALA A 14 -17.35 9.20 14.11
N GLU A 15 -18.27 8.38 14.61
CA GLU A 15 -18.19 7.71 15.91
C GLU A 15 -18.17 6.20 15.67
N LEU A 16 -17.14 5.51 16.14
CA LEU A 16 -16.88 4.11 15.82
C LEU A 16 -16.60 3.31 17.10
N THR A 17 -17.18 2.12 17.17
CA THR A 17 -16.82 1.13 18.19
C THR A 17 -15.88 0.10 17.57
N VAL A 18 -14.60 0.17 17.93
CA VAL A 18 -13.58 -0.71 17.37
C VAL A 18 -12.98 -1.67 18.39
N ASN A 19 -12.36 -2.74 17.89
CA ASN A 19 -11.54 -3.62 18.69
C ASN A 19 -10.24 -2.90 19.08
N GLY A 20 -9.80 -2.97 20.34
CA GLY A 20 -8.56 -2.32 20.79
C GLY A 20 -7.30 -2.81 20.06
N LYS A 21 -7.33 -3.99 19.44
CA LYS A 21 -6.24 -4.51 18.59
C LYS A 21 -6.17 -3.88 17.20
N CYS A 22 -7.16 -3.07 16.82
CA CYS A 22 -7.19 -2.36 15.55
C CYS A 22 -6.00 -1.39 15.46
N THR A 23 -5.37 -1.31 14.29
CA THR A 23 -4.31 -0.33 14.05
C THR A 23 -4.87 1.00 13.58
N ALA A 24 -4.10 2.07 13.73
CA ALA A 24 -4.50 3.39 13.23
C ALA A 24 -4.77 3.38 11.72
N GLY A 25 -4.01 2.61 10.94
CA GLY A 25 -4.23 2.45 9.50
C GLY A 25 -5.55 1.74 9.16
N GLN A 26 -5.92 0.71 9.92
CA GLN A 26 -7.20 0.01 9.73
C GLN A 26 -8.38 0.92 10.08
N LEU A 27 -8.27 1.71 11.15
CA LEU A 27 -9.30 2.68 11.52
C LEU A 27 -9.42 3.82 10.49
N ALA A 28 -8.30 4.28 9.94
CA ALA A 28 -8.29 5.28 8.86
C ALA A 28 -8.96 4.76 7.58
N GLU A 29 -8.76 3.48 7.25
CA GLU A 29 -9.43 2.82 6.13
C GLU A 29 -10.93 2.66 6.38
N GLU A 30 -11.34 2.28 7.60
CA GLU A 30 -12.76 2.24 7.99
C GLU A 30 -13.42 3.61 7.86
N LEU A 31 -12.74 4.68 8.31
CA LEU A 31 -13.20 6.05 8.12
C LEU A 31 -13.30 6.42 6.64
N ALA A 32 -12.31 6.08 5.81
CA ALA A 32 -12.32 6.36 4.38
C ALA A 32 -13.47 5.66 3.63
N ASN A 33 -13.90 4.48 4.11
CA ASN A 33 -15.06 3.79 3.54
C ASN A 33 -16.38 4.48 3.89
N LEU A 34 -16.46 5.14 5.06
CA LEU A 34 -17.66 5.86 5.50
C LEU A 34 -17.73 7.28 4.92
N VAL A 35 -16.60 7.98 4.95
CA VAL A 35 -16.45 9.36 4.49
C VAL A 35 -15.25 9.43 3.55
N PRO A 36 -15.42 9.12 2.25
CA PRO A 36 -14.32 9.08 1.31
C PRO A 36 -13.55 10.41 1.27
N PRO A 37 -12.20 10.38 1.41
CA PRO A 37 -11.38 11.57 1.27
C PRO A 37 -11.37 12.05 -0.20
N LEU A 38 -10.76 13.21 -0.44
CA LEU A 38 -10.58 13.70 -1.80
C LEU A 38 -9.70 12.74 -2.62
N PRO A 39 -9.84 12.72 -3.96
CA PRO A 39 -8.97 11.93 -4.82
C PRO A 39 -7.49 12.17 -4.50
N PHE A 40 -6.71 11.09 -4.52
CA PHE A 40 -5.26 11.11 -4.25
C PHE A 40 -4.87 11.53 -2.82
N THR A 41 -5.81 11.53 -1.89
CA THR A 41 -5.54 11.77 -0.46
C THR A 41 -5.97 10.59 0.41
N GLU A 42 -5.41 10.50 1.61
CA GLU A 42 -5.79 9.50 2.62
C GLU A 42 -5.92 10.17 3.99
N TYR A 43 -6.62 9.49 4.89
CA TYR A 43 -6.62 9.88 6.29
C TYR A 43 -5.39 9.34 7.01
N ARG A 44 -4.76 10.20 7.81
CA ARG A 44 -3.88 9.81 8.91
C ARG A 44 -4.53 10.25 10.22
N LEU A 45 -4.37 9.43 11.25
CA LEU A 45 -4.97 9.71 12.55
C LEU A 45 -3.92 10.31 13.47
N ALA A 46 -4.33 11.31 14.24
CA ALA A 46 -3.51 11.94 15.26
C ALA A 46 -4.26 11.92 16.60
N VAL A 47 -3.48 11.76 17.67
CA VAL A 47 -3.93 11.95 19.05
C VAL A 47 -3.30 13.25 19.52
N GLU A 48 -4.14 14.21 19.90
CA GLU A 48 -3.67 15.56 20.26
C GLU A 48 -2.78 16.17 19.17
N THR A 49 -1.48 16.31 19.41
CA THR A 49 -0.50 16.86 18.45
C THR A 49 0.38 15.79 17.80
N GLU A 50 0.16 14.51 18.09
CA GLU A 50 1.01 13.41 17.63
C GLU A 50 0.31 12.58 16.55
N ALA A 51 0.90 12.54 15.35
CA ALA A 51 0.43 11.68 14.27
C ALA A 51 0.81 10.22 14.56
N LEU A 52 -0.18 9.34 14.53
CA LEU A 52 0.02 7.90 14.68
C LEU A 52 0.56 7.29 13.39
N GLN A 53 1.49 6.34 13.52
CA GLN A 53 1.89 5.51 12.39
C GLN A 53 0.76 4.53 12.04
N PRO A 54 0.54 4.19 10.76
CA PRO A 54 -0.52 3.25 10.37
C PRO A 54 -0.42 1.87 11.04
N SER A 55 0.78 1.46 11.41
CA SER A 55 1.07 0.21 12.13
C SER A 55 0.77 0.25 13.62
N ASP A 56 0.62 1.45 14.20
CA ASP A 56 0.42 1.62 15.64
C ASP A 56 -0.92 1.03 16.06
N ARG A 57 -0.90 0.28 17.17
CA ARG A 57 -2.11 -0.30 17.75
C ARG A 57 -2.82 0.72 18.59
N LEU A 58 -4.10 0.93 18.32
CA LEU A 58 -4.87 1.98 19.01
C LEU A 58 -4.84 1.83 20.53
N CYS A 59 -4.95 0.60 21.07
CA CYS A 59 -4.93 0.40 22.52
C CYS A 59 -3.64 0.83 23.23
N GLU A 60 -2.54 1.07 22.50
CA GLU A 60 -1.26 1.53 23.07
C GLU A 60 -1.18 3.06 23.13
N HIS A 61 -2.02 3.77 22.38
CA HIS A 61 -1.97 5.23 22.22
C HIS A 61 -3.26 5.94 22.65
N VAL A 62 -4.41 5.25 22.67
CA VAL A 62 -5.70 5.83 23.00
C VAL A 62 -6.46 5.04 24.06
N ALA A 63 -7.19 5.78 24.89
CA ALA A 63 -8.13 5.24 25.86
C ALA A 63 -9.55 5.10 25.25
N ASP A 64 -10.42 4.38 25.95
CA ASP A 64 -11.83 4.29 25.59
C ASP A 64 -12.52 5.66 25.72
N GLY A 65 -13.30 6.05 24.71
CA GLY A 65 -13.91 7.37 24.61
C GLY A 65 -12.97 8.47 24.09
N ALA A 66 -11.78 8.12 23.58
CA ALA A 66 -10.86 9.10 23.03
C ALA A 66 -11.39 9.78 21.76
N GLU A 67 -10.90 11.00 21.54
CA GLU A 67 -11.11 11.77 20.32
C GLU A 67 -9.83 11.77 19.49
N LEU A 68 -9.94 11.35 18.23
CA LEU A 68 -8.88 11.37 17.24
C LEU A 68 -9.11 12.50 16.24
N THR A 69 -8.02 13.07 15.75
CA THR A 69 -8.07 14.01 14.63
C THR A 69 -7.67 13.30 13.34
N ALA A 70 -8.51 13.40 12.32
CA ALA A 70 -8.23 12.97 10.96
C ALA A 70 -7.51 14.08 10.20
N LEU A 71 -6.27 13.78 9.82
CA LEU A 71 -5.44 14.57 8.92
C LEU A 71 -5.67 14.06 7.50
N VAL A 72 -5.89 14.96 6.55
CA VAL A 72 -5.93 14.61 5.12
C VAL A 72 -4.56 14.88 4.54
N VAL A 73 -3.89 13.84 4.05
CA VAL A 73 -2.55 13.93 3.47
C VAL A 73 -2.56 13.41 2.03
N GLU A 74 -1.57 13.80 1.23
CA GLU A 74 -1.35 13.15 -0.07
C GLU A 74 -1.12 11.65 0.13
N SER A 75 -1.80 10.85 -0.68
CA SER A 75 -1.70 9.40 -0.63
C SER A 75 -1.04 8.85 -1.87
N ILE A 76 -0.11 7.92 -1.66
CA ILE A 76 0.39 7.01 -2.69
C ILE A 76 -0.42 5.72 -2.79
N ALA A 77 -1.46 5.54 -1.96
CA ALA A 77 -2.38 4.41 -2.09
C ALA A 77 -3.23 4.58 -3.36
N GLY A 78 -3.24 3.58 -4.23
CA GLY A 78 -3.95 3.65 -5.49
C GLY A 78 -3.58 2.51 -6.42
N GLU A 79 -4.19 2.54 -7.60
CA GLU A 79 -3.87 1.63 -8.69
C GLU A 79 -2.89 2.28 -9.66
N TYR A 80 -1.89 1.50 -10.06
CA TYR A 80 -0.81 1.92 -10.94
C TYR A 80 -0.60 0.89 -12.05
N PHE A 81 -0.10 1.36 -13.18
CA PHE A 81 0.25 0.51 -14.31
C PHE A 81 1.62 0.82 -14.88
N CYS A 82 2.34 -0.24 -15.22
CA CYS A 82 3.62 -0.20 -15.89
C CYS A 82 3.59 -1.09 -17.13
N GLN A 83 3.92 -0.52 -18.29
CA GLN A 83 4.20 -1.29 -19.50
C GLN A 83 5.67 -1.73 -19.49
N ALA A 84 5.97 -2.90 -18.92
CA ALA A 84 7.35 -3.40 -18.79
C ALA A 84 8.00 -3.77 -20.14
N SER A 85 7.21 -4.22 -21.12
CA SER A 85 7.63 -4.45 -22.50
C SER A 85 6.41 -4.42 -23.43
N SER A 86 6.59 -4.47 -24.76
CA SER A 86 5.48 -4.42 -25.72
C SER A 86 4.41 -5.51 -25.55
N CYS A 87 4.73 -6.60 -24.86
CA CYS A 87 3.81 -7.72 -24.63
C CYS A 87 3.55 -7.98 -23.14
N ARG A 88 4.03 -7.12 -22.24
CA ARG A 88 3.97 -7.34 -20.80
C ARG A 88 3.56 -6.08 -20.04
N GLY A 89 2.44 -6.18 -19.32
CA GLY A 89 1.94 -5.16 -18.40
C GLY A 89 2.08 -5.61 -16.96
N ILE A 90 2.17 -4.66 -16.04
CA ILE A 90 2.17 -4.89 -14.60
C ILE A 90 1.22 -3.88 -13.95
N THR A 91 0.26 -4.37 -13.19
CA THR A 91 -0.64 -3.56 -12.38
C THR A 91 -0.25 -3.70 -10.92
N LEU A 92 -0.01 -2.57 -10.26
CA LEU A 92 0.29 -2.50 -8.83
C LEU A 92 -0.84 -1.77 -8.12
N CYS A 93 -1.36 -2.36 -7.04
CA CYS A 93 -2.38 -1.76 -6.19
C CYS A 93 -1.81 -1.62 -4.78
N LEU A 94 -1.78 -0.38 -4.29
CA LEU A 94 -1.37 -0.02 -2.94
C LEU A 94 -2.61 0.41 -2.15
N GLU A 95 -2.94 -0.31 -1.09
CA GLU A 95 -4.12 -0.04 -0.26
C GLU A 95 -3.73 0.83 0.96
N GLY A 96 -4.63 1.69 1.43
CA GLY A 96 -4.37 2.58 2.58
C GLY A 96 -3.99 1.84 3.87
N SER A 97 -4.48 0.60 4.02
CA SER A 97 -4.12 -0.36 5.07
C SER A 97 -2.72 -0.95 4.96
N ARG A 98 -1.87 -0.41 4.09
CA ARG A 98 -0.50 -0.88 3.85
C ARG A 98 -0.41 -2.27 3.22
N ARG A 99 -1.50 -2.75 2.61
CA ARG A 99 -1.51 -3.96 1.79
C ARG A 99 -1.13 -3.64 0.35
N ALA A 100 -0.37 -4.53 -0.28
CA ALA A 100 0.03 -4.40 -1.67
C ALA A 100 -0.44 -5.63 -2.46
N ARG A 101 -0.90 -5.41 -3.69
CA ARG A 101 -1.20 -6.46 -4.65
C ARG A 101 -0.57 -6.11 -5.98
N CYS A 102 0.15 -7.05 -6.58
CA CYS A 102 0.76 -6.86 -7.88
C CYS A 102 0.34 -7.98 -8.82
N GLN A 103 -0.02 -7.62 -10.05
CA GLN A 103 -0.38 -8.54 -11.10
C GLN A 103 0.45 -8.24 -12.35
N THR A 104 1.13 -9.25 -12.88
CA THR A 104 1.77 -9.17 -14.19
C THR A 104 0.97 -9.94 -15.22
N GLU A 105 0.77 -9.33 -16.38
CA GLU A 105 0.10 -9.90 -17.55
C GLU A 105 1.09 -9.95 -18.72
N ARG A 106 1.17 -11.10 -19.40
CA ARG A 106 1.98 -11.27 -20.61
C ARG A 106 1.19 -11.91 -21.73
N LYS A 107 1.25 -11.30 -22.93
CA LYS A 107 0.57 -11.78 -24.14
C LYS A 107 1.56 -12.44 -25.11
N VAL A 108 1.32 -13.68 -25.50
CA VAL A 108 2.16 -14.41 -26.48
C VAL A 108 1.27 -15.21 -27.42
N GLY A 109 1.31 -14.91 -28.73
CA GLY A 109 0.62 -15.71 -29.74
C GLY A 109 -0.90 -15.85 -29.52
N GLY A 110 -1.55 -14.83 -28.93
CA GLY A 110 -2.98 -14.86 -28.58
C GLY A 110 -3.30 -15.49 -27.23
N LEU A 111 -2.31 -16.07 -26.54
CA LEU A 111 -2.42 -16.54 -25.16
C LEU A 111 -2.09 -15.41 -24.17
N CYS A 112 -2.70 -15.47 -22.99
CA CYS A 112 -2.47 -14.52 -21.91
C CYS A 112 -2.06 -15.25 -20.63
N PHE A 113 -0.89 -14.91 -20.10
CA PHE A 113 -0.32 -15.47 -18.88
C PHE A 113 -0.44 -14.43 -17.77
N TYR A 114 -0.86 -14.88 -16.58
CA TYR A 114 -1.09 -14.02 -15.42
C TYR A 114 -0.33 -14.55 -14.22
N HIS A 115 0.32 -13.66 -13.48
CA HIS A 115 0.85 -13.95 -12.15
C HIS A 115 0.41 -12.86 -11.18
N ARG A 116 0.07 -13.27 -9.95
CA ARG A 116 -0.33 -12.38 -8.86
C ARG A 116 0.54 -12.66 -7.63
N ALA A 117 0.94 -11.59 -6.95
CA ALA A 117 1.58 -11.64 -5.64
C ALA A 117 0.92 -10.62 -4.72
N GLU A 118 0.90 -10.92 -3.43
CA GLU A 118 0.29 -10.06 -2.41
C GLU A 118 1.23 -9.89 -1.23
N GLY A 119 1.12 -8.77 -0.54
CA GLY A 119 1.87 -8.54 0.69
C GLY A 119 1.61 -7.16 1.24
N SER A 120 2.67 -6.44 1.58
CA SER A 120 2.59 -5.14 2.24
C SER A 120 3.48 -4.10 1.60
N TRP A 121 3.20 -2.84 1.89
CA TRP A 121 4.06 -1.73 1.53
C TRP A 121 4.22 -0.73 2.67
N GLU A 122 5.33 -0.04 2.68
CA GLU A 122 5.62 1.03 3.62
C GLU A 122 6.28 2.20 2.92
N GLU A 123 6.04 3.39 3.47
CA GLU A 123 6.66 4.62 3.01
C GLU A 123 7.83 4.94 3.93
N LEU A 124 9.02 5.09 3.35
CA LEU A 124 10.25 5.43 4.05
C LEU A 124 10.66 6.82 3.61
N SER A 125 10.51 7.80 4.50
CA SER A 125 10.97 9.17 4.25
C SER A 125 12.42 9.33 4.74
N THR A 126 13.35 9.56 3.82
CA THR A 126 14.76 9.82 4.12
C THR A 126 15.16 11.20 3.60
N GLY A 127 14.93 12.23 4.42
CA GLY A 127 15.17 13.62 4.03
C GLY A 127 14.12 14.10 3.03
N ASP A 128 14.57 14.60 1.88
CA ASP A 128 13.69 15.16 0.83
C ASP A 128 13.14 14.09 -0.15
N LEU A 129 13.53 12.82 0.02
CA LEU A 129 13.12 11.72 -0.85
C LEU A 129 12.15 10.78 -0.12
N THR A 130 11.02 10.51 -0.78
CA THR A 130 10.05 9.50 -0.36
C THR A 130 10.32 8.21 -1.11
N HIS A 131 10.73 7.17 -0.38
CA HIS A 131 10.88 5.82 -0.88
C HIS A 131 9.66 4.98 -0.48
N VAL A 132 9.31 4.01 -1.30
CA VAL A 132 8.26 3.03 -1.06
C VAL A 132 8.89 1.65 -1.12
N GLN A 133 8.82 0.92 -0.01
CA GLN A 133 9.26 -0.46 0.05
C GLN A 133 8.04 -1.36 -0.05
N ILE A 134 8.06 -2.31 -0.99
CA ILE A 134 6.98 -3.26 -1.22
C ILE A 134 7.53 -4.66 -1.07
N THR A 135 6.87 -5.47 -0.24
CA THR A 135 7.16 -6.89 -0.09
C THR A 135 5.95 -7.68 -0.56
N LEU A 136 6.13 -8.56 -1.53
CA LEU A 136 5.08 -9.39 -2.10
C LEU A 136 5.48 -10.86 -2.01
N ASP A 137 4.59 -11.67 -1.46
CA ASP A 137 4.76 -13.11 -1.40
C ASP A 137 3.85 -13.77 -2.45
N GLN A 138 4.42 -14.73 -3.19
CA GLN A 138 3.75 -15.48 -4.25
C GLN A 138 3.86 -16.97 -3.96
N ALA A 139 2.73 -17.63 -3.73
CA ALA A 139 2.68 -19.09 -3.72
C ALA A 139 2.76 -19.63 -5.16
N ILE A 140 3.64 -20.60 -5.41
CA ILE A 140 3.78 -21.24 -6.73
C ILE A 140 3.27 -22.69 -6.66
N GLY A 141 2.18 -22.96 -7.39
CA GLY A 141 1.63 -24.31 -7.59
C GLY A 141 0.76 -24.81 -6.44
N ALA A 142 0.46 -26.12 -6.46
CA ALA A 142 -0.36 -26.81 -5.45
C ALA A 142 0.45 -27.23 -4.19
N MET A 143 1.73 -26.85 -4.11
CA MET A 143 2.58 -27.08 -2.95
C MET A 143 2.63 -25.79 -2.14
N GLU A 144 1.91 -25.76 -1.02
CA GLU A 144 1.76 -24.59 -0.13
C GLU A 144 3.10 -24.08 0.45
N ASP A 145 4.18 -24.87 0.33
CA ASP A 145 5.48 -24.58 0.94
C ASP A 145 6.45 -23.80 0.05
N PHE A 146 6.14 -23.53 -1.22
CA PHE A 146 7.02 -22.77 -2.11
C PHE A 146 6.52 -21.35 -2.32
N VAL A 147 6.99 -20.44 -1.46
CA VAL A 147 6.72 -19.01 -1.53
C VAL A 147 7.92 -18.28 -2.12
N VAL A 148 7.67 -17.54 -3.20
CA VAL A 148 8.62 -16.61 -3.79
C VAL A 148 8.34 -15.22 -3.27
N ARG A 149 9.37 -14.58 -2.73
CA ARG A 149 9.28 -13.21 -2.23
C ARG A 149 9.84 -12.24 -3.24
N HIS A 150 9.08 -11.21 -3.58
CA HIS A 150 9.49 -10.07 -4.38
C HIS A 150 9.65 -8.87 -3.47
N GLU A 151 10.81 -8.23 -3.52
CA GLU A 151 11.11 -6.99 -2.80
C GLU A 151 11.32 -5.90 -3.85
N LEU A 152 10.50 -4.85 -3.80
CA LEU A 152 10.63 -3.67 -4.65
C LEU A 152 10.94 -2.46 -3.78
N GLU A 153 11.93 -1.68 -4.21
CA GLU A 153 12.18 -0.34 -3.70
C GLU A 153 11.84 0.64 -4.82
N MET A 154 10.97 1.59 -4.52
CA MET A 154 10.49 2.58 -5.48
C MET A 154 10.69 3.98 -4.91
N GLU A 155 10.91 4.95 -5.76
CA GLU A 155 10.88 6.37 -5.40
C GLU A 155 9.60 7.02 -5.92
N LYS A 156 9.04 7.95 -5.14
CA LYS A 156 7.91 8.80 -5.57
C LYS A 156 8.43 9.91 -6.48
N LEU A 157 7.88 9.99 -7.69
CA LEU A 157 8.12 11.07 -8.64
C LEU A 157 7.21 12.28 -8.35
N GLN A 158 7.50 13.43 -8.95
CA GLN A 158 6.80 14.69 -8.68
C GLN A 158 5.31 14.67 -9.05
N ASP A 159 4.94 13.86 -10.03
CA ASP A 159 3.57 13.63 -10.51
C ASP A 159 2.82 12.56 -9.69
N GLY A 160 3.48 11.93 -8.72
CA GLY A 160 2.93 10.84 -7.93
C GLY A 160 3.12 9.45 -8.53
N ASP A 161 3.80 9.36 -9.68
CA ASP A 161 4.23 8.08 -10.26
C ASP A 161 5.31 7.44 -9.39
N LEU A 162 5.44 6.12 -9.52
CA LEU A 162 6.43 5.35 -8.75
C LEU A 162 7.45 4.75 -9.69
N ARG A 163 8.73 5.09 -9.51
CA ARG A 163 9.83 4.50 -10.29
C ARG A 163 10.54 3.44 -9.47
N VAL A 164 10.67 2.24 -10.02
CA VAL A 164 11.44 1.17 -9.39
C VAL A 164 12.92 1.54 -9.41
N VAL A 165 13.53 1.62 -8.24
CA VAL A 165 14.98 1.80 -8.03
C VAL A 165 15.65 0.43 -7.92
N LYS A 166 15.00 -0.48 -7.21
CA LYS A 166 15.50 -1.83 -6.95
C LYS A 166 14.36 -2.85 -7.04
N GLY A 167 14.65 -4.00 -7.64
CA GLY A 167 13.73 -5.14 -7.65
C GLY A 167 14.50 -6.44 -7.47
N GLU A 168 14.18 -7.19 -6.42
CA GLU A 168 14.82 -8.46 -6.07
C GLU A 168 13.79 -9.57 -5.88
N ILE A 169 14.20 -10.81 -6.18
CA ILE A 169 13.41 -12.00 -5.90
C ILE A 169 14.22 -12.93 -5.01
N ARG A 170 13.60 -13.43 -3.94
CA ARG A 170 14.17 -14.44 -3.04
C ARG A 170 13.34 -15.73 -3.10
N GLY A 171 14.01 -16.88 -2.99
CA GLY A 171 13.34 -18.17 -2.81
C GLY A 171 13.13 -19.03 -4.06
N GLY A 172 13.71 -18.69 -5.23
CA GLY A 172 13.66 -19.57 -6.40
C GLY A 172 14.89 -19.44 -7.31
N GLY A 173 15.73 -20.48 -7.34
CA GLY A 173 17.02 -20.46 -8.03
C GLY A 173 16.99 -20.32 -9.56
N GLN A 174 15.82 -20.45 -10.18
CA GLN A 174 15.57 -20.24 -11.61
C GLN A 174 14.11 -19.81 -11.84
N LEU A 175 13.75 -18.62 -11.38
CA LEU A 175 12.42 -18.08 -11.67
C LEU A 175 12.39 -17.45 -13.06
N ASP A 176 11.31 -17.70 -13.78
CA ASP A 176 11.08 -17.10 -15.09
C ASP A 176 11.15 -15.56 -14.94
N PRO A 177 11.98 -14.85 -15.74
CA PRO A 177 12.03 -13.38 -15.74
C PRO A 177 10.67 -12.70 -15.88
N ASN A 178 9.67 -13.38 -16.45
CA ASN A 178 8.30 -12.89 -16.56
C ASN A 178 7.54 -12.85 -15.23
N MET A 179 8.09 -13.42 -14.16
CA MET A 179 7.54 -13.35 -12.81
C MET A 179 7.95 -12.08 -12.06
N LEU A 180 8.91 -11.29 -12.56
CA LEU A 180 9.42 -10.08 -11.90
C LEU A 180 8.35 -9.00 -11.73
N MET A 181 7.92 -8.71 -10.52
CA MET A 181 6.86 -7.70 -10.27
C MET A 181 7.31 -6.25 -10.49
N GLY A 182 8.57 -6.04 -10.86
CA GLY A 182 9.16 -4.76 -11.24
C GLY A 182 10.64 -4.94 -11.57
N SER A 183 11.24 -3.99 -12.29
CA SER A 183 12.68 -3.97 -12.56
C SER A 183 13.18 -2.53 -12.52
N PRO A 184 14.46 -2.28 -12.19
CA PRO A 184 14.98 -0.92 -12.11
C PRO A 184 14.69 -0.11 -13.38
N GLY A 185 14.15 1.10 -13.21
CA GLY A 185 13.74 2.00 -14.30
C GLY A 185 12.30 1.83 -14.76
N ASN A 186 11.59 0.76 -14.38
CA ASN A 186 10.14 0.66 -14.60
C ASN A 186 9.41 1.79 -13.88
N VAL A 187 8.57 2.52 -14.61
CA VAL A 187 7.69 3.56 -14.06
C VAL A 187 6.27 3.03 -14.01
N PHE A 188 5.68 3.12 -12.83
CA PHE A 188 4.29 2.79 -12.54
C PHE A 188 3.51 4.10 -12.48
N SER A 189 2.69 4.31 -13.50
CA SER A 189 1.86 5.51 -13.60
C SER A 189 0.49 5.26 -12.99
N ARG A 190 0.01 6.23 -12.23
CA ARG A 190 -1.29 6.11 -11.53
C ARG A 190 -2.45 6.21 -12.54
N PHE A 191 -3.48 5.40 -12.32
CA PHE A 191 -4.74 5.47 -13.10
C PHE A 191 -5.62 6.66 -12.71
#